data_AF-A0A1H8U113-F1
#
_entry.id   AF-A0A1H8U113-F1
#
_cell.length_a   1.000
_cell.length_b   1.000
_cell.length_c   1.000
_cell.angle_alpha   90.00
_cell.angle_beta   90.00
_cell.angle_gamma   90.00
#
_symmetry.space_group_name_H-M   'P 1'
#
loop_
_entity.id
_entity.type
_entity.pdbx_description
1 polymer ?
#
loop_
_entity_poly.entity_id
_entity_poly.type
_entity_poly.pdbx_seq_one_letter_code
_entity_poly.pdbx_strand_id
1 'polypeptide(L)'
;MSLLTISVPLPWREVLIDEATHTITGDVRIIEAFPIPQLQTERRVWIYLPGSYNKGDRSYPVLYMQDGQNVFNQATSWGTEWGVDETLEQMALEDPALEAIVVAIDNGGNERNNEYNFTINADYGFGGKGEGYWPTRR
;
A
#
# COMPACT_ATOMS: atom_id res chain seq x y z
N MET A 1 24.25 -14.37 5.17
CA MET A 1 23.77 -13.01 5.49
C MET A 1 23.42 -12.34 4.17
N SER A 2 22.15 -12.38 3.77
CA SER A 2 21.69 -11.60 2.62
C SER A 2 21.54 -10.17 3.10
N LEU A 3 22.23 -9.23 2.45
CA LEU A 3 21.97 -7.81 2.66
C LEU A 3 20.53 -7.57 2.19
N LEU A 4 19.67 -7.09 3.09
CA LEU A 4 18.39 -6.53 2.69
C LEU A 4 18.69 -5.33 1.80
N THR A 5 18.59 -5.52 0.48
CA THR A 5 18.59 -4.41 -0.46
C THR A 5 17.40 -3.54 -0.06
N ILE A 6 17.67 -2.32 0.42
CA ILE A 6 16.60 -1.37 0.67
C ILE A 6 16.06 -0.99 -0.70
N SER A 7 14.91 -1.54 -1.07
CA SER A 7 14.20 -1.18 -2.28
C SER A 7 13.82 0.30 -2.19
N VAL A 8 14.41 1.12 -3.06
CA VAL A 8 14.17 2.57 -3.09
C VAL A 8 12.77 2.81 -3.66
N PRO A 9 11.92 3.62 -3.00
CA PRO A 9 10.63 4.01 -3.56
C PRO A 9 10.84 4.87 -4.80
N LEU A 10 10.27 4.45 -5.94
CA LEU A 10 10.32 5.19 -7.21
C LEU A 10 8.98 5.89 -7.48
N PRO A 11 8.96 7.03 -8.18
CA PRO A 11 7.71 7.62 -8.67
C PRO A 11 6.85 6.58 -9.41
N TRP A 12 5.54 6.60 -9.19
CA TRP A 12 4.62 5.64 -9.83
C TRP A 12 4.76 5.62 -11.36
N ARG A 13 5.05 6.78 -11.99
CA ARG A 13 5.25 6.93 -13.45
C ARG A 13 6.51 6.24 -13.98
N GLU A 14 7.47 5.93 -13.11
CA GLU A 14 8.67 5.17 -13.49
C GLU A 14 8.46 3.66 -13.37
N VAL A 15 7.46 3.24 -12.61
CA VAL A 15 7.17 1.83 -12.33
C VAL A 15 6.02 1.31 -13.20
N LEU A 16 4.94 2.07 -13.32
CA LEU A 16 3.78 1.73 -14.15
C LEU A 16 3.96 2.34 -15.53
N ILE A 17 4.64 1.60 -16.41
CA ILE A 17 4.98 2.01 -17.78
C ILE A 17 4.06 1.39 -18.84
N ASP A 18 2.88 0.93 -18.42
CA ASP A 18 1.88 0.35 -19.32
C ASP A 18 1.00 1.43 -19.97
N GLU A 19 0.16 1.03 -20.93
CA GLU A 19 -0.71 1.94 -21.70
C GLU A 19 -2.05 2.22 -20.99
N ALA A 20 -2.25 1.74 -19.76
CA ALA A 20 -3.49 1.97 -19.03
C ALA A 20 -3.60 3.44 -18.60
N THR A 21 -4.85 3.90 -18.50
CA THR A 21 -5.12 5.20 -17.87
C THR A 21 -5.02 5.05 -16.36
N HIS A 22 -4.02 5.72 -15.78
CA HIS A 22 -3.84 5.81 -14.34
C HIS A 22 -4.53 7.06 -13.78
N THR A 23 -5.28 6.87 -12.70
CA THR A 23 -6.06 7.92 -12.00
C THR A 23 -5.25 8.63 -10.91
N ILE A 24 -4.08 8.10 -10.56
CA ILE A 24 -3.20 8.59 -9.50
C ILE A 24 -2.94 10.11 -9.61
N THR A 25 -3.19 10.79 -8.50
CA THR A 25 -2.90 12.20 -8.23
C THR A 25 -1.84 12.36 -7.13
N GLY A 26 -1.24 13.55 -7.03
CA GLY A 26 -0.21 13.83 -6.02
C GLY A 26 1.13 13.08 -6.22
N ASP A 27 1.91 12.98 -5.13
CA ASP A 27 3.19 12.27 -5.09
C ASP A 27 3.01 10.85 -4.52
N VAL A 28 2.79 9.88 -5.43
CA VAL A 28 2.76 8.46 -5.08
C VAL A 28 4.04 7.77 -5.54
N ARG A 29 4.68 7.08 -4.61
CA ARG A 29 5.88 6.26 -4.81
C ARG A 29 5.56 4.78 -4.66
N ILE A 30 6.32 3.93 -5.34
CA ILE A 30 6.14 2.49 -5.34
C ILE A 30 7.47 1.81 -5.00
N ILE A 31 7.39 0.85 -4.10
CA ILE A 31 8.37 -0.21 -3.91
C ILE A 31 7.76 -1.48 -4.49
N GLU A 32 8.29 -2.01 -5.59
CA GLU A 32 7.69 -3.18 -6.25
C GLU A 32 7.80 -4.47 -5.44
N ALA A 33 8.92 -4.65 -4.74
CA ALA A 33 9.29 -5.88 -4.07
C ALA A 33 9.77 -5.59 -2.63
N PHE A 34 8.83 -5.34 -1.73
CA PHE A 34 9.10 -5.21 -0.30
C PHE A 34 9.03 -6.59 0.38
N PRO A 35 10.09 -7.07 1.04
CA PRO A 35 10.11 -8.41 1.61
C PRO A 35 9.18 -8.54 2.83
N ILE A 36 8.42 -9.64 2.90
CA ILE A 36 7.64 -10.09 4.07
C ILE A 36 8.16 -11.46 4.52
N PRO A 37 9.25 -11.49 5.32
CA PRO A 37 9.92 -12.73 5.69
C PRO A 37 9.04 -13.76 6.40
N GLN A 38 8.07 -13.29 7.20
CA GLN A 38 7.13 -14.13 7.95
C GLN A 38 6.25 -14.98 7.03
N LEU A 39 6.05 -14.53 5.79
CA LEU A 39 5.28 -15.22 4.76
C LEU A 39 6.15 -15.74 3.61
N GLN A 40 7.48 -15.60 3.71
CA GLN A 40 8.46 -15.97 2.68
C GLN A 40 8.09 -15.43 1.29
N THR A 41 7.66 -14.18 1.24
CA THR A 41 7.15 -13.54 0.03
C THR A 41 7.54 -12.06 0.00
N GLU A 42 7.11 -11.34 -1.03
CA GLU A 42 7.29 -9.90 -1.18
C GLU A 42 5.98 -9.24 -1.63
N ARG A 43 5.82 -7.94 -1.35
CA ARG A 43 4.66 -7.16 -1.76
C ARG A 43 5.07 -5.85 -2.40
N ARG A 44 4.26 -5.41 -3.34
CA ARG A 44 4.28 -4.02 -3.74
C ARG A 44 3.73 -3.16 -2.61
N VAL A 45 4.45 -2.09 -2.30
CA VAL A 45 4.07 -1.07 -1.32
C VAL A 45 4.00 0.27 -2.01
N TRP A 46 2.88 0.96 -1.81
CA TRP A 46 2.62 2.28 -2.31
C TRP A 46 2.76 3.29 -1.18
N ILE A 47 3.32 4.45 -1.47
CA ILE A 47 3.56 5.51 -0.49
C ILE A 47 3.06 6.82 -1.09
N TYR A 48 1.97 7.36 -0.58
CA TYR A 48 1.53 8.73 -0.87
C TYR A 48 2.24 9.70 0.08
N LEU A 49 2.82 10.75 -0.47
CA LEU A 49 3.44 11.85 0.27
C LEU A 49 2.61 13.12 0.09
N PRO A 50 2.22 13.79 1.19
CA PRO A 50 1.43 15.01 1.09
C PRO A 50 2.22 16.14 0.41
N GLY A 51 1.53 17.06 -0.25
CA GLY A 51 2.14 18.12 -1.04
C GLY A 51 3.11 19.04 -0.28
N SER A 52 3.03 19.11 1.05
CA SER A 52 4.00 19.85 1.87
C SER A 52 5.19 19.03 2.39
N TYR A 53 5.26 17.72 2.12
CA TYR A 53 6.25 16.78 2.71
C TYR A 53 7.71 17.24 2.57
N ASN A 54 8.09 17.79 1.42
CA ASN A 54 9.47 18.25 1.14
C ASN A 54 9.71 19.74 1.45
N LYS A 55 8.76 20.43 2.11
CA LYS A 55 8.79 21.89 2.31
C LYS A 55 9.22 22.32 3.72
N GLY A 56 9.62 21.40 4.59
CA GLY A 56 10.11 21.69 5.94
C GLY A 56 10.22 20.44 6.80
N ASP A 57 10.28 20.64 8.13
CA ASP A 57 10.52 19.58 9.12
C ASP A 57 9.22 19.08 9.81
N ARG A 58 8.08 19.25 9.13
CA ARG A 58 6.78 18.83 9.67
C ARG A 58 6.72 17.30 9.76
N SER A 59 6.16 16.80 10.85
CA SER A 59 5.79 15.38 10.98
C SER A 59 4.33 15.16 10.54
N TYR A 60 4.07 14.03 9.90
CA TYR A 60 2.75 13.66 9.40
C TYR A 60 2.28 12.37 10.06
N PRO A 61 0.98 12.22 10.37
CA PRO A 61 0.43 10.93 10.71
C PRO A 61 0.61 9.96 9.53
N VAL A 62 0.79 8.67 9.84
CA VAL A 62 0.93 7.62 8.84
C VAL A 62 -0.28 6.69 8.91
N LEU A 63 -1.02 6.61 7.81
CA LEU A 63 -2.12 5.68 7.63
C LEU A 63 -1.61 4.45 6.87
N TYR A 64 -1.70 3.27 7.49
CA TYR A 64 -1.40 2.01 6.83
C TYR A 64 -2.69 1.40 6.27
N MET A 65 -2.71 1.10 4.98
CA MET A 65 -3.86 0.54 4.28
C MET A 65 -3.52 -0.82 3.66
N GLN A 66 -4.44 -1.77 3.79
CA GLN A 66 -4.36 -3.07 3.14
C GLN A 66 -5.12 -3.06 1.83
N ASP A 67 -4.92 -4.09 0.99
CA ASP A 67 -5.42 -4.15 -0.38
C ASP A 67 -4.93 -2.96 -1.23
N GLY A 68 -3.64 -2.64 -1.11
CA GLY A 68 -2.99 -1.44 -1.67
C GLY A 68 -3.25 -1.19 -3.16
N GLN A 69 -3.47 -2.25 -3.94
CA GLN A 69 -3.74 -2.14 -5.36
C GLN A 69 -5.03 -1.37 -5.69
N ASN A 70 -5.94 -1.26 -4.71
CA ASN A 70 -7.23 -0.58 -4.85
C ASN A 70 -7.19 0.88 -4.40
N VAL A 71 -6.10 1.31 -3.76
CA VAL A 71 -6.11 2.52 -2.91
C VAL A 71 -5.98 3.81 -3.73
N PHE A 72 -5.07 3.85 -4.71
CA PHE A 72 -4.68 5.08 -5.43
C PHE A 72 -4.85 5.05 -6.95
N ASN A 73 -5.25 3.89 -7.51
CA ASN A 73 -5.20 3.73 -8.96
C ASN A 73 -6.24 2.75 -9.48
N GLN A 74 -7.12 3.24 -10.35
CA GLN A 74 -8.16 2.47 -11.00
C GLN A 74 -7.60 1.37 -11.91
N ALA A 75 -6.42 1.58 -12.52
CA ALA A 75 -5.80 0.58 -13.38
C ALA A 75 -5.32 -0.67 -12.62
N THR A 76 -5.01 -0.54 -11.33
CA THR A 76 -4.56 -1.65 -10.48
C THR A 76 -5.67 -2.22 -9.59
N SER A 77 -6.79 -1.50 -9.47
CA SER A 77 -7.88 -1.87 -8.57
C SER A 77 -8.64 -3.11 -9.04
N TRP A 78 -9.02 -3.95 -8.10
CA TRP A 78 -10.00 -5.00 -8.31
C TRP A 78 -11.42 -4.42 -8.14
N GLY A 79 -12.00 -3.97 -9.25
CA GLY A 79 -13.29 -3.30 -9.27
C GLY A 79 -13.13 -1.79 -9.33
N THR A 80 -13.57 -1.07 -8.31
CA THR A 80 -13.48 0.38 -8.25
C THR A 80 -12.36 0.80 -7.30
N GLU A 81 -11.56 1.75 -7.73
CA GLU A 81 -10.58 2.42 -6.86
C GLU A 81 -11.25 3.06 -5.64
N TRP A 82 -10.51 3.18 -4.54
CA TRP A 82 -10.97 3.85 -3.34
C TRP A 82 -10.76 5.36 -3.35
N GLY A 83 -9.90 5.90 -4.21
CA GLY A 83 -9.73 7.34 -4.44
C GLY A 83 -9.13 8.08 -3.24
N VAL A 84 -8.12 7.47 -2.60
CA VAL A 84 -7.57 7.99 -1.34
C VAL A 84 -6.70 9.22 -1.57
N ASP A 85 -5.90 9.24 -2.63
CA ASP A 85 -5.05 10.38 -2.98
C ASP A 85 -5.88 11.60 -3.38
N GLU A 86 -6.94 11.46 -4.19
CA GLU A 86 -7.80 12.60 -4.53
C GLU A 86 -8.50 13.16 -3.28
N THR A 87 -8.93 12.28 -2.37
CA THR A 87 -9.53 12.68 -1.11
C THR A 87 -8.54 13.47 -0.24
N LEU A 88 -7.29 13.00 -0.13
CA LEU A 88 -6.26 13.67 0.66
C LEU A 88 -5.81 14.99 0.05
N GLU A 89 -5.68 15.07 -1.28
CA GLU A 89 -5.40 16.32 -1.98
C GLU A 89 -6.51 17.35 -1.74
N GLN A 90 -7.78 16.94 -1.81
CA GLN A 90 -8.90 17.84 -1.50
C GLN A 90 -8.87 18.29 -0.02
N MET A 91 -8.72 17.35 0.92
CA MET A 91 -8.68 17.67 2.35
C MET A 91 -7.53 18.61 2.71
N ALA A 92 -6.37 18.46 2.05
CA ALA A 92 -5.22 19.34 2.27
C ALA A 92 -5.48 20.78 1.81
N LEU A 93 -6.33 20.99 0.80
CA LEU A 93 -6.77 22.32 0.38
C LEU A 93 -7.73 22.95 1.41
N GLU A 94 -8.54 22.14 2.08
CA GLU A 94 -9.49 22.59 3.09
C GLU A 94 -8.80 22.90 4.43
N ASP A 95 -7.91 22.02 4.88
CA ASP A 95 -7.08 22.20 6.07
C ASP A 95 -5.74 21.49 5.90
N PRO A 96 -4.62 22.23 5.75
CA PRO A 96 -3.29 21.65 5.69
C PRO A 96 -2.93 20.75 6.88
N ALA A 97 -3.59 20.91 8.05
CA ALA A 97 -3.38 20.05 9.21
C ALA A 97 -3.77 18.59 8.95
N LEU A 98 -4.64 18.33 7.96
CA LEU A 98 -5.15 17.00 7.61
C LEU A 98 -4.22 16.19 6.68
N GLU A 99 -3.15 16.80 6.17
CA GLU A 99 -2.14 16.08 5.41
C GLU A 99 -1.59 14.87 6.18
N ALA A 100 -1.55 13.72 5.49
CA ALA A 100 -1.07 12.46 6.04
C ALA A 100 -0.21 11.72 5.00
N ILE A 101 0.66 10.83 5.49
CA ILE A 101 1.33 9.85 4.64
C ILE A 101 0.44 8.62 4.61
N VAL A 102 0.25 8.02 3.44
CA VAL A 102 -0.43 6.73 3.32
C VAL A 102 0.57 5.69 2.84
N VAL A 103 0.68 4.59 3.57
CA VAL A 103 1.45 3.41 3.19
C VAL A 103 0.46 2.29 2.88
N ALA A 104 0.24 2.02 1.59
CA ALA A 104 -0.69 1.00 1.14
C ALA A 104 0.04 -0.26 0.69
N ILE A 105 -0.35 -1.43 1.21
CA ILE A 105 0.33 -2.70 0.99
C ILE A 105 -0.59 -3.59 0.17
N ASP A 106 -0.13 -4.03 -1.01
CA ASP A 106 -0.88 -4.97 -1.84
C ASP A 106 -1.16 -6.26 -1.07
N ASN A 107 -2.32 -6.86 -1.31
CA ASN A 107 -2.58 -8.22 -0.85
C ASN A 107 -1.75 -9.26 -1.65
N GLY A 108 -1.74 -10.51 -1.17
CA GLY A 108 -1.07 -11.63 -1.86
C GLY A 108 -1.79 -12.19 -3.08
N GLY A 109 -2.73 -11.46 -3.69
CA GLY A 109 -3.57 -11.95 -4.78
C GLY A 109 -4.36 -13.19 -4.36
N ASN A 110 -4.03 -14.35 -4.94
CA ASN A 110 -4.63 -15.63 -4.57
C ASN A 110 -4.40 -15.99 -3.08
N GLU A 111 -3.34 -15.47 -2.46
CA GLU A 111 -3.04 -15.70 -1.05
C GLU A 111 -3.79 -14.76 -0.09
N ARG A 112 -4.47 -13.72 -0.61
CA ARG A 112 -5.20 -12.74 0.21
C ARG A 112 -6.05 -13.40 1.30
N ASN A 113 -6.85 -14.39 0.90
CA ASN A 113 -7.76 -15.07 1.83
C ASN A 113 -7.02 -15.97 2.83
N ASN A 114 -5.86 -16.54 2.45
CA ASN A 114 -5.03 -17.30 3.39
C ASN A 114 -4.39 -16.38 4.43
N GLU A 115 -3.89 -15.23 3.98
CA GLU A 115 -3.12 -14.26 4.76
C GLU A 115 -3.99 -13.42 5.69
N TYR A 116 -5.24 -13.14 5.33
CA TYR A 116 -6.12 -12.29 6.15
C TYR A 116 -6.86 -13.09 7.23
N ASN A 117 -6.82 -14.41 7.17
CA ASN A 117 -7.52 -15.28 8.12
C ASN A 117 -6.53 -16.04 9.01
N PHE A 118 -6.70 -15.92 10.32
CA PHE A 118 -5.87 -16.63 11.31
C PHE A 118 -6.08 -18.15 11.31
N THR A 119 -7.27 -18.61 10.94
CA THR A 119 -7.64 -20.03 10.92
C THR A 119 -8.14 -20.42 9.54
N ILE A 120 -8.03 -21.71 9.21
CA ILE A 120 -8.61 -22.26 7.99
C ILE A 120 -10.14 -22.26 8.13
N ASN A 121 -10.83 -21.70 7.16
CA ASN A 121 -12.28 -21.80 7.05
C ASN A 121 -12.65 -23.16 6.46
N ALA A 122 -13.47 -23.94 7.18
CA ALA A 122 -13.82 -25.31 6.80
C ALA A 122 -14.68 -25.38 5.52
N ASP A 123 -15.51 -24.37 5.24
CA ASP A 123 -16.41 -24.36 4.09
C ASP A 123 -15.68 -23.97 2.79
N TYR A 124 -14.66 -23.11 2.91
CA TYR A 124 -13.94 -22.58 1.75
C TYR A 124 -12.54 -23.16 1.55
N GLY A 125 -11.97 -23.83 2.56
CA GLY A 125 -10.66 -24.49 2.48
C GLY A 125 -9.44 -23.56 2.47
N PHE A 126 -9.61 -22.25 2.65
CA PHE A 126 -8.52 -21.27 2.74
C PHE A 126 -8.39 -20.67 4.16
N GLY A 127 -7.25 -20.07 4.46
CA GLY A 127 -6.95 -19.40 5.73
C GLY A 127 -5.68 -19.94 6.40
N GLY A 128 -5.42 -19.49 7.62
CA GLY A 128 -4.35 -20.06 8.47
C GLY A 128 -2.99 -19.36 8.36
N LYS A 129 -2.83 -18.33 7.54
CA LYS A 129 -1.60 -17.53 7.45
C LYS A 129 -1.68 -16.17 8.15
N GLY A 130 -2.80 -15.88 8.82
CA GLY A 130 -3.04 -14.63 9.55
C GLY A 130 -1.96 -14.26 10.56
N GLU A 131 -1.36 -15.22 11.27
CA GLU A 131 -0.27 -14.93 12.22
C GLU A 131 1.01 -14.44 11.54
N GLY A 132 1.30 -14.91 10.32
CA GLY A 132 2.44 -14.43 9.55
C GLY A 132 2.21 -13.05 8.95
N TYR A 133 0.97 -12.74 8.57
CA TYR A 133 0.60 -11.45 7.99
C TYR A 133 0.40 -10.35 9.03
N TRP A 134 -0.33 -10.67 10.11
CA TRP A 134 -0.61 -9.78 11.23
C TRP A 134 -0.09 -10.42 12.52
N PRO A 135 1.24 -10.42 12.73
CA PRO A 135 1.82 -10.99 13.93
C PRO A 135 1.27 -10.24 15.14
N THR A 136 0.40 -10.92 15.89
CA THR A 136 -0.06 -10.41 17.17
C THR A 136 1.16 -10.34 18.07
N ARG A 137 1.56 -9.13 18.48
CA ARG A 137 2.55 -8.98 19.54
C ARG A 137 1.98 -9.64 20.80
N ARG A 138 2.39 -10.87 21.08
CA ARG A 138 2.30 -11.46 22.41
C ARG A 138 3.57 -11.14 23.17
#